data_AF-A0A6P9DWQ8-F1
#
_entry.id   AF-A0A6P9DWQ8-F1
#
_cell.length_a   1.000
_cell.length_b   1.000
_cell.length_c   1.000
_cell.angle_alpha   90.00
_cell.angle_beta   90.00
_cell.angle_gamma   90.00
#
_symmetry.space_group_name_H-M   'P 1'
#
loop_
_entity.id
_entity.type
_entity.pdbx_description
1 polymer ?
#
loop_
_entity_poly.entity_id
_entity_poly.type
_entity_poly.pdbx_seq_one_letter_code
_entity_poly.pdbx_strand_id
1 'polypeptide(L)'
;MRPEGLSGGTGRWRFISSLSVWKIFSYQSLPQQPLKLSVLKLDGSCFELLVERTATVAELKEAVEEVFSRSPDDHGEIQISWTHVWTHFCLCYQGQKLVDDKAYIRLYGIKDEDQIYFVRHLSINYGQEKGS
;
A
#
# COMPACT_ATOMS: atom_id res chain seq x y z
N MET A 1 -33.44 -17.78 -47.28
CA MET A 1 -34.02 -19.02 -46.71
C MET A 1 -33.25 -19.36 -45.44
N ARG A 2 -33.96 -19.65 -44.35
CA ARG A 2 -33.49 -20.02 -42.99
C ARG A 2 -34.08 -21.42 -42.69
N PRO A 3 -33.71 -22.12 -41.60
CA PRO A 3 -32.45 -22.28 -40.85
C PRO A 3 -32.05 -23.79 -40.82
N GLU A 4 -31.09 -24.27 -40.03
CA GLU A 4 -31.22 -25.11 -38.79
C GLU A 4 -29.76 -25.52 -38.42
N GLY A 5 -29.24 -25.61 -37.19
CA GLY A 5 -29.73 -25.39 -35.83
C GLY A 5 -28.58 -25.50 -34.78
N LEU A 6 -28.89 -25.03 -33.55
CA LEU A 6 -28.59 -25.54 -32.17
C LEU A 6 -27.15 -26.05 -31.86
N SER A 7 -26.47 -25.80 -30.72
CA SER A 7 -26.85 -25.48 -29.33
C SER A 7 -25.59 -25.20 -28.48
N GLY A 8 -25.74 -24.40 -27.40
CA GLY A 8 -24.86 -24.35 -26.21
C GLY A 8 -23.57 -23.52 -26.35
N GLY A 9 -23.13 -22.68 -25.43
CA GLY A 9 -23.54 -22.34 -24.07
C GLY A 9 -22.33 -21.67 -23.38
N THR A 10 -22.60 -20.60 -22.63
CA THR A 10 -21.75 -19.95 -21.59
C THR A 10 -20.69 -18.91 -22.02
N GLY A 11 -20.88 -17.68 -21.52
CA GLY A 11 -19.82 -16.94 -20.81
C GLY A 11 -18.87 -16.04 -21.60
N ARG A 12 -19.37 -15.10 -22.43
CA ARG A 12 -18.52 -14.03 -22.98
C ARG A 12 -18.63 -12.76 -22.14
N TRP A 13 -17.59 -12.49 -21.34
CA TRP A 13 -17.40 -11.25 -20.61
C TRP A 13 -17.62 -10.03 -21.53
N ARG A 14 -18.52 -9.14 -21.14
CA ARG A 14 -18.72 -7.83 -21.78
C ARG A 14 -17.97 -6.81 -20.94
N PHE A 15 -16.75 -6.49 -21.32
CA PHE A 15 -16.17 -5.19 -20.94
C PHE A 15 -16.66 -4.18 -21.99
N ILE A 16 -17.59 -3.32 -21.60
CA ILE A 16 -18.00 -2.17 -22.41
C ILE A 16 -17.15 -0.98 -21.97
N SER A 17 -16.21 -0.65 -22.85
CA SER A 17 -15.76 0.66 -23.30
C SER A 17 -16.14 1.91 -22.48
N SER A 18 -15.12 2.72 -22.17
CA SER A 18 -15.13 4.12 -22.60
C SER A 18 -13.70 4.61 -22.85
N LEU A 19 -13.28 4.53 -24.12
CA LEU A 19 -12.11 5.22 -24.66
C LEU A 19 -12.59 6.56 -25.22
N SER A 20 -12.52 7.63 -24.44
CA SER A 20 -12.62 8.99 -24.99
C SER A 20 -12.12 10.09 -24.05
N VAL A 21 -10.91 9.95 -23.50
CA VAL A 21 -10.01 11.10 -23.15
C VAL A 21 -8.53 10.65 -23.28
N TRP A 22 -8.16 9.91 -24.33
CA TRP A 22 -6.77 9.44 -24.52
C TRP A 22 -6.15 9.98 -25.80
N LYS A 23 -6.42 11.24 -26.12
CA LYS A 23 -5.70 11.92 -27.20
C LYS A 23 -5.46 13.36 -26.80
N ILE A 24 -4.16 13.69 -26.69
CA ILE A 24 -3.58 15.01 -26.44
C ILE A 24 -3.35 15.36 -24.96
N PHE A 25 -2.59 14.53 -24.24
CA PHE A 25 -1.66 15.07 -23.24
C PHE A 25 -0.26 14.62 -23.65
N SER A 26 0.45 15.57 -24.23
CA SER A 26 1.90 15.73 -24.35
C SER A 26 2.78 14.57 -23.90
N TYR A 27 3.65 14.11 -24.82
CA TYR A 27 4.87 13.34 -24.56
C TYR A 27 5.88 14.11 -23.68
N GLN A 28 5.44 14.65 -22.55
CA GLN A 28 6.25 15.40 -21.60
C GLN A 28 6.02 14.75 -20.25
N SER A 29 6.85 13.76 -19.94
CA SER A 29 6.76 12.85 -18.79
C SER A 29 5.69 11.75 -18.93
N LEU A 30 6.15 10.53 -19.24
CA LEU A 30 5.34 9.33 -18.99
C LEU A 30 5.00 9.33 -17.49
N PRO A 31 3.73 9.14 -17.09
CA PRO A 31 3.39 8.97 -15.68
C PRO A 31 4.23 7.81 -15.17
N GLN A 32 5.15 8.11 -14.23
CA GLN A 32 5.98 7.10 -13.62
C GLN A 32 5.02 6.15 -12.89
N GLN A 33 5.05 4.85 -13.22
CA GLN A 33 4.19 3.89 -12.55
C GLN A 33 4.55 3.85 -11.05
N PRO A 34 3.56 3.81 -10.14
CA PRO A 34 3.82 3.70 -8.70
C PRO A 34 4.63 2.44 -8.39
N LEU A 35 5.34 2.44 -7.27
CA LEU A 35 6.01 1.25 -6.75
C LEU A 35 4.98 0.31 -6.15
N LYS A 36 5.03 -0.94 -6.57
CA LYS A 36 4.32 -2.05 -5.94
C LYS A 36 5.20 -2.65 -4.86
N LEU A 37 4.78 -2.58 -3.61
CA LEU A 37 5.50 -3.13 -2.46
C LEU A 37 4.70 -4.26 -1.81
N SER A 38 5.41 -5.21 -1.21
CA SER A 38 4.83 -6.19 -0.30
C SER A 38 5.12 -5.79 1.14
N VAL A 39 4.11 -5.80 2.00
CA VAL A 39 4.28 -5.52 3.43
C VAL A 39 4.00 -6.78 4.23
N LEU A 40 5.02 -7.27 4.94
CA LEU A 40 4.90 -8.39 5.86
C LEU A 40 4.36 -7.92 7.22
N LYS A 41 3.19 -8.43 7.60
CA LYS A 41 2.53 -8.18 8.88
C LYS A 41 3.19 -8.97 10.01
N LEU A 42 2.83 -8.65 11.25
CA LEU A 42 3.33 -9.33 12.45
C LEU A 42 2.81 -10.77 12.60
N ASP A 43 1.65 -11.09 12.02
CA ASP A 43 1.09 -12.45 12.02
C ASP A 43 1.72 -13.37 10.96
N GLY A 44 2.61 -12.83 10.12
CA GLY A 44 3.29 -13.56 9.05
C GLY A 44 2.57 -13.51 7.69
N SER A 45 1.34 -13.01 7.62
CA SER A 45 0.70 -12.70 6.33
C SER A 45 1.30 -11.45 5.66
N CYS A 46 1.09 -11.31 4.36
CA CYS A 46 1.53 -10.16 3.58
C CYS A 46 0.38 -9.52 2.81
N PHE A 47 0.49 -8.23 2.54
CA PHE A 47 -0.42 -7.51 1.63
C PHE A 47 0.37 -6.65 0.65
N GLU A 48 -0.27 -6.28 -0.45
CA GLU A 48 0.33 -5.44 -1.49
C GLU A 48 -0.05 -3.97 -1.27
N LEU A 49 0.90 -3.08 -1.55
CA LEU A 49 0.78 -1.64 -1.38
C LEU A 49 1.28 -0.93 -2.64
N LEU A 50 0.53 0.05 -3.14
CA LEU A 50 0.98 0.93 -4.22
C LEU A 50 1.37 2.29 -3.63
N VAL A 51 2.57 2.76 -3.95
CA VAL A 51 3.09 4.03 -3.42
C VAL A 51 3.86 4.79 -4.51
N GLU A 52 3.82 6.12 -4.49
CA GLU A 52 4.55 6.93 -5.46
C GLU A 52 6.07 6.68 -5.40
N ARG A 53 6.76 6.76 -6.55
CA ARG A 53 8.24 6.61 -6.59
C ARG A 53 8.97 7.68 -5.80
N THR A 54 8.32 8.83 -5.64
CA THR A 54 8.81 9.97 -4.87
C THR A 54 8.24 10.01 -3.47
N ALA A 55 7.61 8.94 -2.99
CA ALA A 55 7.03 8.95 -1.66
C ALA A 55 8.09 9.03 -0.55
N THR A 56 7.66 9.67 0.52
CA THR A 56 8.32 9.77 1.81
C THR A 56 7.90 8.59 2.71
N VAL A 57 8.61 8.42 3.82
CA VAL A 57 8.21 7.44 4.84
C VAL A 57 6.83 7.77 5.42
N ALA A 58 6.46 9.05 5.54
CA ALA A 58 5.11 9.45 5.96
C ALA A 58 4.03 8.94 5.00
N GLU A 59 4.20 9.20 3.70
CA GLU A 59 3.25 8.77 2.65
C GLU A 59 3.19 7.24 2.56
N LEU A 60 4.31 6.54 2.79
CA LEU A 60 4.32 5.08 2.87
C LEU A 60 3.49 4.56 4.04
N LYS A 61 3.60 5.18 5.23
CA LYS A 61 2.78 4.83 6.39
C LYS A 61 1.31 5.10 6.13
N GLU A 62 0.97 6.26 5.59
CA GLU A 62 -0.41 6.64 5.24
C GLU A 62 -1.02 5.64 4.25
N ALA A 63 -0.27 5.25 3.20
CA ALA A 63 -0.73 4.26 2.25
C ALA A 63 -1.01 2.90 2.93
N VAL A 64 -0.18 2.51 3.91
CA VAL A 64 -0.48 1.33 4.75
C VAL A 64 -1.79 1.50 5.50
N GLU A 65 -2.03 2.65 6.14
CA GLU A 65 -3.30 2.92 6.85
C GLU A 65 -4.52 2.84 5.92
N GLU A 66 -4.36 3.36 4.70
CA GLU A 66 -5.42 3.42 3.69
C GLU A 66 -5.84 2.02 3.22
N VAL A 67 -4.90 1.07 3.09
CA VAL A 67 -5.21 -0.32 2.72
C VAL A 67 -6.18 -0.95 3.71
N PHE A 68 -5.95 -0.77 5.01
CA PHE A 68 -6.82 -1.35 6.04
C PHE A 68 -8.07 -0.51 6.32
N SER A 69 -8.04 0.79 6.01
CA SER A 69 -9.23 1.64 6.09
C SER A 69 -10.24 1.31 4.98
N ARG A 70 -9.75 0.83 3.83
CA ARG A 70 -10.56 0.43 2.68
C ARG A 70 -11.04 -1.01 2.73
N SER A 71 -10.38 -1.88 3.50
CA SER A 71 -10.87 -3.24 3.75
C SER A 71 -11.87 -3.21 4.90
N PRO A 72 -13.17 -3.41 4.67
CA PRO A 72 -14.10 -3.78 5.73
C PRO A 72 -13.77 -5.22 6.14
N ASP A 73 -12.66 -5.42 6.85
CA ASP A 73 -12.25 -6.76 7.22
C ASP A 73 -13.28 -7.37 8.17
N ASP A 74 -13.43 -8.68 8.03
CA ASP A 74 -14.58 -9.57 8.32
C ASP A 74 -14.92 -9.69 9.83
N HIS A 75 -14.33 -8.81 10.64
CA HIS A 75 -14.31 -8.80 12.09
C HIS A 75 -14.87 -7.45 12.58
N GLY A 76 -16.19 -7.32 12.54
CA GLY A 76 -16.97 -6.11 12.80
C GLY A 76 -16.28 -4.97 13.57
N GLU A 77 -16.31 -3.76 13.00
CA GLU A 77 -16.06 -2.46 13.65
C GLU A 77 -14.75 -2.29 14.45
N ILE A 78 -13.75 -3.17 14.28
CA ILE A 78 -12.45 -2.97 14.93
C ILE A 78 -11.67 -1.90 14.16
N GLN A 79 -11.73 -0.66 14.65
CA GLN A 79 -10.89 0.43 14.17
C GLN A 79 -9.43 0.23 14.63
N ILE A 80 -8.50 0.20 13.69
CA ILE A 80 -7.07 0.12 13.99
C ILE A 80 -6.62 1.47 14.56
N SER A 81 -6.04 1.46 15.76
CA SER A 81 -5.39 2.65 16.33
C SER A 81 -4.00 2.84 15.73
N TRP A 82 -3.91 3.51 14.59
CA TRP A 82 -2.65 3.75 13.89
C TRP A 82 -1.63 4.52 14.72
N THR A 83 -2.06 5.48 15.54
CA THR A 83 -1.19 6.14 16.52
C THR A 83 -0.49 5.13 17.43
N HIS A 84 -1.20 4.11 17.90
CA HIS A 84 -0.60 3.07 18.74
C HIS A 84 0.37 2.20 17.94
N VAL A 85 0.01 1.81 16.71
CA VAL A 85 0.87 1.04 15.81
C VAL A 85 2.19 1.79 15.58
N TRP A 86 2.16 3.06 15.19
CA TRP A 86 3.37 3.84 14.90
C TRP A 86 4.18 4.23 16.14
N THR A 87 3.57 4.22 17.33
CA THR A 87 4.28 4.43 18.61
C THR A 87 5.11 3.21 19.02
N HIS A 88 4.61 2.00 18.72
CA HIS A 88 5.23 0.74 19.16
C HIS A 88 5.94 -0.04 18.05
N PHE A 89 5.67 0.28 16.79
CA PHE A 89 6.20 -0.38 15.63
C PHE A 89 6.65 0.62 14.57
N CYS A 90 7.59 0.20 13.74
CA CYS A 90 7.96 0.92 12.53
C CYS A 90 8.13 -0.06 11.37
N LEU A 91 8.14 0.49 10.16
CA LEU A 91 8.52 -0.27 8.97
C LEU A 91 10.04 -0.44 8.92
N CYS A 92 10.48 -1.56 8.37
CA CYS A 92 11.88 -1.89 8.20
C CYS A 92 12.11 -2.48 6.80
N TYR A 93 13.24 -2.11 6.21
CA TYR A 93 13.71 -2.63 4.94
C TYR A 93 15.19 -3.00 5.08
N GLN A 94 15.51 -4.27 4.81
CA GLN A 94 16.89 -4.79 4.90
C GLN A 94 17.63 -4.39 6.20
N GLY A 95 16.94 -4.47 7.34
CA GLY A 95 17.50 -4.08 8.65
C GLY A 95 17.52 -2.57 8.94
N GLN A 96 17.17 -1.72 7.98
CA GLN A 96 17.07 -0.27 8.14
C GLN A 96 15.66 0.11 8.60
N LYS A 97 15.54 0.82 9.73
CA LYS A 97 14.25 1.29 10.23
C LYS A 97 13.84 2.58 9.53
N LEU A 98 12.61 2.61 9.01
CA LEU A 98 12.01 3.76 8.33
C LEU A 98 11.33 4.65 9.39
N VAL A 99 12.12 5.51 10.05
CA VAL A 99 11.67 6.38 11.16
C VAL A 99 11.67 7.87 10.82
N ASP A 100 12.39 8.29 9.79
CA ASP A 100 12.40 9.68 9.33
C ASP A 100 11.27 9.90 8.31
N ASP A 101 10.17 10.47 8.78
CA ASP A 101 8.96 10.73 7.99
C ASP A 101 9.20 11.62 6.77
N LYS A 102 10.27 12.43 6.77
CA LYS A 102 10.61 13.32 5.65
C LYS A 102 11.52 12.66 4.62
N ALA A 103 12.13 11.52 4.95
CA ALA A 103 13.04 10.82 4.06
C ALA A 103 12.26 10.13 2.93
N TYR A 104 12.77 10.25 1.72
CA TYR A 104 12.23 9.53 0.58
C TYR A 104 12.55 8.03 0.67
N ILE A 105 11.58 7.16 0.39
CA ILE A 105 11.75 5.70 0.48
C ILE A 105 12.85 5.18 -0.45
N ARG A 106 13.03 5.83 -1.61
CA ARG A 106 14.10 5.52 -2.57
C ARG A 106 15.52 5.72 -2.00
N LEU A 107 15.69 6.57 -0.99
CA LEU A 107 17.00 6.79 -0.34
C LEU A 107 17.43 5.59 0.50
N TYR A 108 16.47 4.78 0.95
CA TYR A 108 16.73 3.50 1.62
C TYR A 108 17.01 2.37 0.62
N GLY A 109 16.95 2.64 -0.69
CA GLY A 109 17.16 1.66 -1.75
C GLY A 109 15.92 0.83 -2.10
N ILE A 110 14.74 1.18 -1.57
CA ILE A 110 13.46 0.51 -1.84
C ILE A 110 13.08 0.68 -3.32
N LYS A 111 12.72 -0.43 -3.97
CA LYS A 111 12.35 -0.54 -5.38
C LYS A 111 10.99 -1.20 -5.55
N ASP A 112 10.59 -1.32 -6.82
CA ASP A 112 9.39 -2.07 -7.20
C ASP A 112 9.56 -3.54 -6.83
N GLU A 113 8.48 -4.15 -6.37
CA GLU A 113 8.36 -5.54 -5.90
C GLU A 113 9.15 -5.87 -4.62
N ASP A 114 9.75 -4.87 -3.97
CA ASP A 114 10.44 -5.08 -2.70
C ASP A 114 9.47 -5.38 -1.55
N GLN A 115 9.98 -6.12 -0.57
CA GLN A 115 9.28 -6.40 0.67
C GLN A 115 9.80 -5.55 1.83
N ILE A 116 8.87 -4.93 2.56
CA ILE A 116 9.11 -4.27 3.84
C ILE A 116 8.35 -5.01 4.94
N TYR A 117 8.75 -4.82 6.19
CA TYR A 117 8.17 -5.56 7.31
C TYR A 117 8.05 -4.70 8.57
N PHE A 118 7.05 -5.02 9.39
CA PHE A 118 6.90 -4.40 10.70
C PHE A 118 7.95 -4.93 11.68
N VAL A 119 8.56 -4.02 12.45
CA VAL A 119 9.43 -4.34 13.57
C VAL A 119 9.02 -3.56 14.80
N ARG A 120 9.27 -4.12 16.00
CA ARG A 120 9.09 -3.38 17.24
C ARG A 120 10.02 -2.17 17.29
N HIS A 121 9.42 -1.01 17.54
CA HIS A 121 10.05 0.27 17.76
C HIS A 121 9.38 0.89 18.97
N LEU A 122 9.95 0.68 20.16
CA LEU A 122 9.50 1.40 21.34
C LEU A 122 10.17 2.77 21.30
N SER A 123 9.46 3.79 20.84
CA SER A 123 9.78 5.16 21.26
C SER A 123 9.43 5.24 22.73
N ILE A 124 10.35 4.83 23.60
CA ILE A 124 10.23 5.08 25.04
C ILE A 124 10.31 6.60 25.17
N ASN A 125 9.15 7.25 25.18
CA ASN A 125 9.02 8.58 25.72
C ASN A 125 9.39 8.40 27.20
N TYR A 126 10.66 8.60 27.54
CA TYR A 126 11.09 8.79 28.91
C TYR A 126 10.51 10.12 29.39
N GLY A 127 9.19 10.14 29.63
CA GLY A 127 8.61 10.92 30.69
C GLY A 127 9.12 10.31 32.00
N GLN A 128 10.40 10.55 32.29
CA GLN A 128 10.92 10.44 33.64
C GLN A 128 10.21 11.52 34.46
N GLU A 129 9.03 11.17 34.97
CA GLU A 129 8.44 11.89 36.08
C GLU A 129 9.37 11.65 37.27
N LYS A 130 10.26 12.64 37.48
CA LYS A 130 11.12 12.71 38.63
C LYS A 130 10.27 12.58 39.88
N GLY A 131 10.72 11.73 40.80
CA GLY A 131 10.27 11.79 42.17
C GLY A 131 10.43 13.20 42.74
N SER A 132 9.40 13.62 43.46
CA SER A 132 9.45 14.50 44.64
C SER A 132 8.28 14.13 45.53
#